data_AF-A0A518WPN9-F1
#
_entry.id   AF-A0A518WPN9-F1
#
_cell.length_a   1.000
_cell.length_b   1.000
_cell.length_c   1.000
_cell.angle_alpha   90.00
_cell.angle_beta   90.00
_cell.angle_gamma   90.00
#
_symmetry.space_group_name_H-M   'P 1'
#
loop_
_entity.id
_entity.type
_entity.pdbx_description
1 polymer ?
#
loop_
_entity_poly.entity_id
_entity_poly.type
_entity_poly.pdbx_seq_one_letter_code
_entity_poly.pdbx_strand_id
1 'polypeptide(L)'
;MINLAALLASDCGRPDLAHQWSTRLAHTALAHPAPDFRTASHSLEPIINLARLRTRAGDGTGAWRLLETLHRAIASHTDTTIDGILIPAARLTPDPTEHRELRQWLWTVLLSSGAHALATAGRWDDAYHRLHHHNGIGRRMLDGRQIAVIAHATAGKRTRALDLLRDTAPGEPWEHAVTAALTLLCQPAPTASTARQHAVVAYQTLDTTAPGLVVFHTRLGMCLIDALGGVAQPAAQTIAADLIERARSDGYAARDVLAHPGCRAILTQRQAAQLADQVTACGLGAGGIPGPFLAELTVALDDTEAVIRATPAKTGRPPNAADTTSRPAIHPE
;
A
#
# COMPACT_ATOMS: atom_id res chain seq x y z
N MET A 1 7.87 -7.68 13.46
CA MET A 1 8.69 -8.83 13.01
C MET A 1 7.87 -9.91 12.30
N ILE A 2 6.68 -10.24 12.79
CA ILE A 2 5.94 -11.45 12.36
C ILE A 2 5.22 -11.30 11.00
N ASN A 3 4.58 -10.15 10.78
CA ASN A 3 4.02 -9.75 9.48
C ASN A 3 5.08 -9.84 8.36
N LEU A 4 6.33 -9.51 8.68
CA LEU A 4 7.44 -9.48 7.73
C LEU A 4 7.78 -10.86 7.17
N ALA A 5 7.63 -11.96 7.93
CA ALA A 5 7.91 -13.29 7.41
C ALA A 5 6.97 -13.65 6.25
N ALA A 6 5.67 -13.40 6.39
CA ALA A 6 4.71 -13.62 5.31
C ALA A 6 4.98 -12.71 4.10
N LEU A 7 5.36 -11.45 4.33
CA LEU A 7 5.75 -10.54 3.26
C LEU A 7 7.01 -11.03 2.52
N LEU A 8 8.04 -11.46 3.25
CA LEU A 8 9.27 -12.03 2.69
C LEU A 8 8.98 -13.29 1.86
N ALA A 9 8.15 -14.20 2.37
CA ALA A 9 7.74 -15.38 1.60
C ALA A 9 7.02 -15.00 0.31
N SER A 10 6.13 -14.00 0.37
CA SER A 10 5.45 -13.51 -0.82
C SER A 10 6.41 -12.83 -1.79
N ASP A 11 7.37 -12.05 -1.31
CA ASP A 11 8.40 -11.40 -2.11
C ASP A 11 9.30 -12.43 -2.82
N CYS A 12 9.61 -13.55 -2.14
CA CYS A 12 10.35 -14.68 -2.70
C CYS A 12 9.52 -15.56 -3.65
N GLY A 13 8.27 -15.19 -3.97
CA GLY A 13 7.41 -15.97 -4.86
C GLY A 13 6.83 -17.24 -4.22
N ARG A 14 6.63 -17.26 -2.90
CA ARG A 14 6.02 -18.37 -2.15
C ARG A 14 4.68 -17.96 -1.54
N PRO A 15 3.64 -17.68 -2.35
CA PRO A 15 2.35 -17.19 -1.87
C PRO A 15 1.64 -18.17 -0.92
N ASP A 16 1.74 -19.48 -1.17
CA ASP A 16 1.14 -20.49 -0.29
C ASP A 16 1.77 -20.49 1.11
N LEU A 17 3.09 -20.32 1.19
CA LEU A 17 3.81 -20.22 2.46
C LEU A 17 3.44 -18.92 3.19
N ALA A 18 3.36 -17.81 2.47
CA ALA A 18 2.90 -16.53 3.02
C ALA A 18 1.46 -16.62 3.55
N HIS A 19 0.59 -17.36 2.87
CA HIS A 19 -0.78 -17.60 3.31
C HIS A 19 -0.82 -18.49 4.56
N GLN A 20 -0.05 -19.59 4.58
CA GLN A 20 0.05 -20.48 5.74
C GLN A 20 0.55 -19.73 6.98
N TRP A 21 1.65 -18.97 6.86
CA TRP A 21 2.16 -18.17 7.97
C TRP A 21 1.16 -17.11 8.42
N SER A 22 0.54 -16.35 7.51
CA SER A 22 -0.47 -15.36 7.89
C SER A 22 -1.64 -16.00 8.65
N THR A 23 -2.11 -17.16 8.20
CA THR A 23 -3.22 -17.91 8.84
C THR A 23 -2.83 -18.41 10.23
N ARG A 24 -1.65 -19.05 10.35
CA ARG A 24 -1.10 -19.57 11.61
C ARG A 24 -0.99 -18.47 12.67
N LEU A 25 -0.54 -17.29 12.25
CA LEU A 25 -0.40 -16.12 13.11
C LEU A 25 -1.74 -15.51 13.50
N ALA A 26 -2.69 -15.44 12.57
CA ALA A 26 -4.03 -14.95 12.86
C ALA A 26 -4.70 -15.78 13.96
N HIS A 27 -4.63 -17.12 13.87
CA HIS A 27 -5.16 -18.01 14.90
C HIS A 27 -4.54 -17.76 16.27
N THR A 28 -3.24 -17.52 16.32
CA THR A 28 -2.54 -17.28 17.60
C THR A 28 -2.87 -15.89 18.15
N ALA A 29 -2.87 -14.85 17.31
CA ALA A 29 -3.08 -13.46 17.74
C ALA A 29 -4.54 -13.14 18.10
N LEU A 30 -5.51 -13.85 17.52
CA LEU A 30 -6.94 -13.65 17.76
C LEU A 30 -7.53 -14.62 18.81
N ALA A 31 -6.70 -15.47 19.42
CA ALA A 31 -7.14 -16.42 20.43
C ALA A 31 -7.72 -15.74 21.68
N HIS A 32 -7.27 -14.52 21.98
CA HIS A 32 -7.67 -13.76 23.17
C HIS A 32 -8.07 -12.33 22.81
N PRO A 33 -8.95 -11.68 23.61
CA PRO A 33 -9.21 -10.24 23.50
C PRO A 33 -7.91 -9.43 23.58
N ALA A 34 -7.84 -8.36 22.79
CA ALA A 34 -6.73 -7.43 22.85
C ALA A 34 -6.94 -6.45 24.03
N PRO A 35 -5.90 -6.15 24.82
CA PRO A 35 -5.99 -5.23 25.95
C PRO A 35 -6.10 -3.76 25.53
N ASP A 36 -5.66 -3.41 24.32
CA ASP A 36 -5.65 -2.04 23.79
C ASP A 36 -5.77 -2.05 22.25
N PHE A 37 -6.00 -0.87 21.67
CA PHE A 37 -6.10 -0.64 20.23
C PHE A 37 -4.85 -1.14 19.48
N ARG A 38 -3.65 -0.90 20.03
CA ARG A 38 -2.40 -1.29 19.38
C ARG A 38 -2.29 -2.80 19.23
N THR A 39 -2.64 -3.55 20.27
CA THR A 39 -2.62 -5.00 20.24
C THR A 39 -3.74 -5.54 19.33
N ALA A 40 -4.91 -4.88 19.31
CA ALA A 40 -6.01 -5.25 18.45
C ALA A 40 -5.72 -5.01 16.96
N SER A 41 -5.06 -3.90 16.62
CA SER A 41 -4.67 -3.61 15.24
C SER A 41 -3.58 -4.57 14.78
N HIS A 42 -2.56 -4.82 15.60
CA HIS A 42 -1.53 -5.82 15.32
C HIS A 42 -2.09 -7.24 15.16
N SER A 43 -3.09 -7.65 15.96
CA SER A 43 -3.70 -8.99 15.84
C SER A 43 -4.52 -9.16 14.55
N LEU A 44 -4.94 -8.07 13.92
CA LEU A 44 -5.63 -8.06 12.62
C LEU A 44 -4.70 -7.90 11.42
N GLU A 45 -3.43 -7.51 11.60
CA GLU A 45 -2.45 -7.42 10.50
C GLU A 45 -2.34 -8.70 9.65
N PRO A 46 -2.34 -9.92 10.23
CA PRO A 46 -2.29 -11.14 9.43
C PRO A 46 -3.49 -11.27 8.48
N ILE A 47 -4.68 -10.81 8.89
CA ILE A 47 -5.88 -10.79 8.04
C ILE A 47 -5.74 -9.75 6.93
N ILE A 48 -5.18 -8.58 7.22
CA ILE A 48 -4.87 -7.55 6.22
C ILE A 48 -3.85 -8.08 5.20
N ASN A 49 -2.87 -8.87 5.64
CA ASN A 49 -1.93 -9.52 4.75
C ASN A 49 -2.60 -10.50 3.79
N LEU A 50 -3.63 -11.23 4.22
CA LEU A 50 -4.40 -12.08 3.32
C LEU A 50 -5.02 -11.27 2.17
N ALA A 51 -5.54 -10.07 2.45
CA ALA A 51 -5.99 -9.16 1.40
C ALA A 51 -4.83 -8.70 0.50
N ARG A 52 -3.65 -8.37 1.06
CA ARG A 52 -2.46 -8.00 0.26
C ARG A 52 -1.98 -9.13 -0.65
N LEU A 53 -2.04 -10.38 -0.17
CA LEU A 53 -1.71 -11.56 -0.98
C LEU A 53 -2.68 -11.72 -2.14
N ARG A 54 -3.99 -11.53 -1.92
CA ARG A 54 -5.00 -11.52 -2.99
C ARG A 54 -4.74 -10.40 -4.00
N THR A 55 -4.40 -9.20 -3.54
CA THR A 55 -4.01 -8.09 -4.42
C THR A 55 -2.83 -8.47 -5.31
N ARG A 56 -1.77 -9.05 -4.73
CA ARG A 56 -0.59 -9.52 -5.49
C ARG A 56 -0.93 -10.61 -6.50
N ALA A 57 -1.93 -11.45 -6.21
CA ALA A 57 -2.45 -12.47 -7.12
C ALA A 57 -3.44 -11.92 -8.18
N GLY A 58 -3.72 -10.60 -8.19
CA GLY A 58 -4.67 -9.98 -9.09
C GLY A 58 -6.15 -10.11 -8.67
N ASP A 59 -6.45 -10.74 -7.53
CA ASP A 59 -7.80 -10.82 -6.96
C ASP A 59 -8.14 -9.56 -6.14
N GLY A 60 -8.20 -8.41 -6.82
CA GLY A 60 -8.54 -7.14 -6.21
C GLY A 60 -9.96 -7.11 -5.62
N THR A 61 -10.90 -7.85 -6.24
CA THR A 61 -12.28 -7.93 -5.77
C THR A 61 -12.41 -8.72 -4.47
N GLY A 62 -11.71 -9.86 -4.37
CA GLY A 62 -11.67 -10.65 -3.15
C GLY A 62 -10.92 -9.93 -2.04
N ALA A 63 -9.83 -9.22 -2.34
CA ALA A 63 -9.12 -8.38 -1.37
C ALA A 63 -10.03 -7.31 -0.76
N TRP A 64 -10.79 -6.56 -1.58
CA TRP A 64 -11.77 -5.61 -1.06
C TRP A 64 -12.82 -6.31 -0.19
N ARG A 65 -13.45 -7.38 -0.70
CA ARG A 65 -14.53 -8.08 0.01
C ARG A 65 -14.06 -8.58 1.39
N LEU A 66 -12.84 -9.07 1.48
CA LEU A 66 -12.22 -9.48 2.73
C LEU A 66 -12.14 -8.32 3.72
N LEU A 67 -11.55 -7.18 3.31
CA LEU A 67 -11.39 -6.01 4.17
C LEU A 67 -12.74 -5.39 4.56
N GLU A 68 -13.70 -5.38 3.64
CA GLU A 68 -15.06 -4.89 3.90
C GLU A 68 -15.80 -5.78 4.91
N THR A 69 -15.65 -7.11 4.79
CA THR A 69 -16.22 -8.07 5.74
C THR A 69 -15.61 -7.88 7.13
N LEU A 70 -14.29 -7.71 7.21
CA LEU A 70 -13.59 -7.43 8.47
C LEU A 70 -14.07 -6.11 9.10
N HIS A 71 -14.08 -5.02 8.33
CA HIS A 71 -14.54 -3.73 8.81
C HIS A 71 -15.99 -3.77 9.28
N ARG A 72 -16.89 -4.45 8.54
CA ARG A 72 -18.30 -4.60 8.92
C ARG A 72 -18.45 -5.37 10.23
N ALA A 73 -17.76 -6.50 10.37
CA ALA A 73 -17.79 -7.33 11.57
C ALA A 73 -17.37 -6.55 12.82
N ILE A 74 -16.27 -5.80 12.72
CA ILE A 74 -15.81 -4.92 13.80
C ILE A 74 -16.84 -3.81 14.04
N ALA A 75 -17.28 -3.10 13.01
CA ALA A 75 -18.24 -2.01 13.16
C ALA A 75 -19.59 -2.44 13.78
N SER A 76 -20.02 -3.68 13.57
CA SER A 76 -21.26 -4.24 14.13
C SER A 76 -21.06 -5.06 15.39
N HIS A 77 -19.84 -5.15 15.94
CA HIS A 77 -19.50 -6.05 17.06
C HIS A 77 -20.00 -7.49 16.83
N THR A 78 -19.90 -7.99 15.60
CA THR A 78 -20.42 -9.32 15.24
C THR A 78 -19.28 -10.20 14.78
N ASP A 79 -19.08 -11.32 15.48
CA ASP A 79 -18.10 -12.33 15.10
C ASP A 79 -18.31 -12.75 13.63
N THR A 80 -17.22 -13.00 12.92
CA THR A 80 -17.25 -13.44 11.53
C THR A 80 -16.16 -14.46 11.25
N THR A 81 -16.23 -15.13 10.10
CA THR A 81 -15.17 -16.03 9.64
C THR A 81 -14.64 -15.54 8.30
N ILE A 82 -13.32 -15.40 8.21
CA ILE A 82 -12.60 -14.99 7.00
C ILE A 82 -11.57 -16.07 6.70
N ASP A 83 -11.67 -16.72 5.54
CA ASP A 83 -10.74 -17.77 5.10
C ASP A 83 -10.52 -18.87 6.17
N GLY A 84 -11.59 -19.27 6.86
CA GLY A 84 -11.55 -20.28 7.93
C GLY A 84 -11.08 -19.75 9.29
N ILE A 85 -10.71 -18.48 9.40
CA ILE A 85 -10.25 -17.84 10.63
C ILE A 85 -11.43 -17.14 11.31
N LEU A 86 -11.73 -17.55 12.55
CA LEU A 86 -12.71 -16.84 13.39
C LEU A 86 -12.14 -15.48 13.79
N ILE A 87 -12.85 -14.42 13.45
CA ILE A 87 -12.60 -13.06 13.92
C ILE A 87 -13.57 -12.79 15.07
N PRO A 88 -13.10 -12.73 16.33
CA PRO A 88 -13.94 -12.56 17.50
C PRO A 88 -14.33 -11.08 17.71
N ALA A 89 -14.88 -10.44 16.68
CA ALA A 89 -15.13 -9.00 16.63
C ALA A 89 -16.02 -8.48 17.78
N ALA A 90 -16.92 -9.30 18.33
CA ALA A 90 -17.76 -8.91 19.45
C ALA A 90 -16.96 -8.63 20.73
N ARG A 91 -15.80 -9.28 20.89
CA ARG A 91 -14.98 -9.26 22.12
C ARG A 91 -13.53 -8.82 21.90
N LEU A 92 -13.13 -8.51 20.67
CA LEU A 92 -11.74 -8.19 20.33
C LEU A 92 -11.24 -6.95 21.09
N THR A 93 -12.07 -5.92 21.20
CA THR A 93 -11.81 -4.68 21.95
C THR A 93 -12.99 -4.37 22.88
N PRO A 94 -12.93 -4.78 24.16
CA PRO A 94 -14.03 -4.56 25.10
C PRO A 94 -14.26 -3.09 25.45
N ASP A 95 -13.22 -2.26 25.42
CA ASP A 95 -13.32 -0.83 25.69
C ASP A 95 -13.95 -0.08 24.49
N PRO A 96 -15.03 0.70 24.69
CA PRO A 96 -15.70 1.42 23.60
C PRO A 96 -14.86 2.49 22.91
N THR A 97 -13.88 3.09 23.58
CA THR A 97 -12.98 4.08 22.98
C THR A 97 -11.96 3.39 22.09
N GLU A 98 -11.29 2.37 22.61
CA GLU A 98 -10.36 1.52 21.84
C GLU A 98 -11.08 0.88 20.63
N HIS A 99 -12.34 0.49 20.79
CA HIS A 99 -13.16 -0.02 19.70
C HIS A 99 -13.40 1.02 18.60
N ARG A 100 -13.74 2.26 18.96
CA ARG A 100 -13.94 3.33 17.97
C ARG A 100 -12.65 3.63 17.20
N GLU A 101 -11.50 3.62 17.88
CA GLU A 101 -10.20 3.79 17.24
C GLU A 101 -9.89 2.63 16.28
N LEU A 102 -10.14 1.38 16.69
CA LEU A 102 -9.96 0.21 15.84
C LEU A 102 -10.84 0.27 14.58
N ARG A 103 -12.11 0.64 14.74
CA ARG A 103 -13.05 0.80 13.63
C ARG A 103 -12.60 1.88 12.65
N GLN A 104 -12.14 3.04 13.16
CA GLN A 104 -11.62 4.13 12.33
C GLN A 104 -10.36 3.70 11.57
N TRP A 105 -9.43 3.01 12.23
CA TRP A 105 -8.23 2.49 11.60
C TRP A 105 -8.57 1.49 10.48
N LEU A 106 -9.46 0.52 10.73
CA LEU A 106 -9.89 -0.43 9.70
C LEU A 106 -10.62 0.24 8.53
N TRP A 107 -11.39 1.29 8.80
CA TRP A 107 -11.99 2.09 7.74
C TRP A 107 -10.92 2.71 6.85
N THR A 108 -9.87 3.30 7.44
CA THR A 108 -8.71 3.81 6.66
C THR A 108 -8.02 2.71 5.85
N VAL A 109 -7.81 1.52 6.43
CA VAL A 109 -7.24 0.35 5.73
C VAL A 109 -8.11 -0.09 4.55
N LEU A 110 -9.42 -0.14 4.72
CA LEU A 110 -10.37 -0.49 3.66
C LEU A 110 -10.27 0.51 2.51
N LEU A 111 -10.27 1.81 2.81
CA LEU A 111 -10.21 2.85 1.79
C LEU A 111 -8.87 2.88 1.06
N SER A 112 -7.75 2.69 1.75
CA SER A 112 -6.43 2.69 1.09
C SER A 112 -6.17 1.36 0.38
N SER A 113 -5.98 0.29 1.16
CA SER A 113 -5.54 -1.01 0.65
C SER A 113 -6.63 -1.70 -0.18
N GLY A 114 -7.90 -1.56 0.20
CA GLY A 114 -9.01 -2.11 -0.58
C GLY A 114 -9.16 -1.43 -1.92
N ALA A 115 -9.18 -0.08 -1.96
CA ALA A 115 -9.34 0.64 -3.21
C ALA A 115 -8.12 0.44 -4.13
N HIS A 116 -6.91 0.40 -3.56
CA HIS A 116 -5.69 0.04 -4.28
C HIS A 116 -5.78 -1.37 -4.89
N ALA A 117 -6.35 -2.34 -4.19
CA ALA A 117 -6.52 -3.69 -4.71
C ALA A 117 -7.42 -3.72 -5.96
N LEU A 118 -8.52 -2.97 -5.95
CA LEU A 118 -9.40 -2.86 -7.12
C LEU A 118 -8.70 -2.12 -8.27
N ALA A 119 -8.01 -1.02 -7.97
CA ALA A 119 -7.27 -0.23 -8.95
C ALA A 119 -6.19 -1.06 -9.68
N THR A 120 -5.39 -1.82 -8.95
CA THR A 120 -4.35 -2.71 -9.51
C THR A 120 -4.91 -3.86 -10.34
N ALA A 121 -6.15 -4.30 -10.05
CA ALA A 121 -6.90 -5.25 -10.88
C ALA A 121 -7.60 -4.59 -12.09
N GLY A 122 -7.33 -3.31 -12.38
CA GLY A 122 -7.95 -2.55 -13.48
C GLY A 122 -9.39 -2.12 -13.23
N ARG A 123 -9.94 -2.34 -12.04
CA ARG A 123 -11.34 -2.07 -11.68
C ARG A 123 -11.54 -0.65 -11.14
N TRP A 124 -11.08 0.34 -11.90
CA TRP A 124 -11.10 1.74 -11.50
C TRP A 124 -12.51 2.27 -11.20
N ASP A 125 -13.50 1.90 -12.01
CA ASP A 125 -14.87 2.39 -11.85
C ASP A 125 -15.51 1.91 -10.53
N ASP A 126 -15.40 0.62 -10.18
CA ASP A 126 -15.88 0.20 -8.87
C ASP A 126 -14.96 0.48 -7.68
N ALA A 127 -13.66 0.73 -7.88
CA ALA A 127 -12.86 1.40 -6.85
C ALA A 127 -13.44 2.79 -6.53
N TYR A 128 -13.76 3.59 -7.56
CA TYR A 128 -14.40 4.89 -7.41
C TYR A 128 -15.77 4.78 -6.72
N HIS A 129 -16.66 3.90 -7.18
CA HIS A 129 -18.00 3.78 -6.59
C HIS A 129 -17.97 3.39 -5.11
N ARG A 130 -17.06 2.48 -4.72
CA ARG A 130 -16.92 2.07 -3.33
C ARG A 130 -16.32 3.18 -2.47
N LEU A 131 -15.28 3.86 -2.94
CA LEU A 131 -14.74 5.03 -2.26
C LEU A 131 -15.80 6.12 -2.09
N HIS A 132 -16.59 6.40 -3.13
CA HIS A 132 -17.69 7.34 -3.04
C HIS A 132 -18.72 6.91 -2.00
N HIS A 133 -19.15 5.64 -2.00
CA HIS A 133 -20.10 5.11 -1.02
C HIS A 133 -19.60 5.26 0.42
N HIS A 134 -18.29 5.08 0.63
CA HIS A 134 -17.66 5.22 1.95
C HIS A 134 -17.15 6.63 2.26
N ASN A 135 -17.47 7.65 1.46
CA ASN A 135 -16.97 9.02 1.61
C ASN A 135 -15.42 9.13 1.62
N GLY A 136 -14.74 8.23 0.91
CA GLY A 136 -13.29 8.18 0.81
C GLY A 136 -12.67 9.11 -0.24
N ILE A 137 -13.46 9.98 -0.89
CA ILE A 137 -12.98 10.91 -1.91
C ILE A 137 -12.92 12.32 -1.32
N GLY A 138 -11.72 12.74 -0.92
CA GLY A 138 -11.45 14.07 -0.38
C GLY A 138 -11.19 15.15 -1.43
N ARG A 139 -10.82 16.35 -0.97
CA ARG A 139 -10.38 17.47 -1.82
C ARG A 139 -8.87 17.51 -2.07
N ARG A 140 -8.06 16.86 -1.23
CA ARG A 140 -6.61 16.71 -1.39
C ARG A 140 -6.27 15.59 -2.37
N MET A 141 -5.06 15.57 -2.92
CA MET A 141 -4.60 14.58 -3.91
C MET A 141 -4.13 13.28 -3.25
N LEU A 142 -4.95 12.75 -2.34
CA LEU A 142 -4.76 11.43 -1.72
C LEU A 142 -5.36 10.34 -2.63
N ASP A 143 -5.19 9.07 -2.24
CA ASP A 143 -5.59 7.88 -3.03
C ASP A 143 -7.01 7.98 -3.61
N GLY A 144 -7.99 8.38 -2.79
CA GLY A 144 -9.38 8.47 -3.24
C GLY A 144 -9.60 9.48 -4.36
N ARG A 145 -8.88 10.62 -4.32
CA ARG A 145 -8.94 11.65 -5.37
C ARG A 145 -8.24 11.17 -6.63
N GLN A 146 -7.08 10.53 -6.50
CA GLN A 146 -6.34 9.94 -7.62
C GLN A 146 -7.16 8.88 -8.34
N ILE A 147 -7.77 7.94 -7.59
CA ILE A 147 -8.65 6.90 -8.15
C ILE A 147 -9.84 7.52 -8.87
N ALA A 148 -10.48 8.55 -8.30
CA ALA A 148 -11.61 9.22 -8.94
C ALA A 148 -11.23 9.85 -10.29
N VAL A 149 -10.08 10.52 -10.36
CA VAL A 149 -9.56 11.11 -11.60
C VAL A 149 -9.29 10.01 -12.64
N ILE A 150 -8.57 8.95 -12.25
CA ILE A 150 -8.21 7.85 -13.16
C ILE A 150 -9.45 7.09 -13.64
N ALA A 151 -10.41 6.83 -12.76
CA ALA A 151 -11.68 6.18 -13.12
C ALA A 151 -12.46 6.99 -14.16
N HIS A 152 -12.55 8.32 -14.01
CA HIS A 152 -13.18 9.17 -15.01
C HIS A 152 -12.39 9.22 -16.33
N ALA A 153 -11.06 9.31 -16.26
CA ALA A 153 -10.21 9.34 -17.44
C ALA A 153 -10.33 8.04 -18.26
N THR A 154 -10.23 6.88 -17.60
CA THR A 154 -10.34 5.55 -18.23
C THR A 154 -11.74 5.25 -18.76
N ALA A 155 -12.79 5.81 -18.13
CA ALA A 155 -14.17 5.75 -18.64
C ALA A 155 -14.46 6.75 -19.79
N GLY A 156 -13.45 7.47 -20.30
CA GLY A 156 -13.61 8.47 -21.36
C GLY A 156 -14.26 9.79 -20.90
N LYS A 157 -14.55 9.95 -19.61
CA LYS A 157 -15.17 11.14 -19.00
C LYS A 157 -14.11 12.21 -18.71
N ARG A 158 -13.31 12.58 -19.71
CA ARG A 158 -12.14 13.48 -19.57
C ARG A 158 -12.47 14.81 -18.92
N THR A 159 -13.58 15.46 -19.30
CA THR A 159 -14.00 16.73 -18.70
C THR A 159 -14.15 16.61 -17.18
N ARG A 160 -14.80 15.53 -16.70
CA ARG A 160 -14.95 15.29 -15.26
C ARG A 160 -13.62 15.03 -14.56
N ALA A 161 -12.70 14.30 -15.20
CA ALA A 161 -11.37 14.08 -14.65
C ALA A 161 -10.60 15.42 -14.50
N LEU A 162 -10.67 16.28 -15.52
CA LEU A 162 -10.05 17.61 -15.51
C LEU A 162 -10.71 18.56 -14.51
N ASP A 163 -12.03 18.49 -14.31
CA ASP A 163 -12.73 19.28 -13.30
C ASP A 163 -12.30 18.84 -11.88
N LEU A 164 -12.21 17.53 -11.61
CA LEU A 164 -11.68 17.03 -10.33
C LEU A 164 -10.26 17.52 -10.06
N LEU A 165 -9.39 17.51 -11.08
CA LEU A 165 -8.02 18.01 -10.98
C LEU A 165 -8.01 19.51 -10.67
N ARG A 166 -8.82 20.31 -11.36
CA ARG A 166 -8.95 21.76 -11.12
C ARG A 166 -9.45 22.09 -9.71
N ASP A 167 -10.39 21.30 -9.21
CA ASP A 167 -11.00 21.49 -7.89
C ASP A 167 -10.16 20.93 -6.73
N THR A 168 -9.02 20.31 -7.03
CA THR A 168 -8.12 19.73 -6.02
C THR A 168 -7.50 20.85 -5.20
N ALA A 169 -7.61 20.73 -3.87
CA ALA A 169 -7.02 21.67 -2.95
C ALA A 169 -5.47 21.56 -2.99
N PRO A 170 -4.74 22.68 -2.86
CA PRO A 170 -3.29 22.65 -2.72
C PRO A 170 -2.85 21.75 -1.56
N GLY A 171 -1.67 21.16 -1.71
CA GLY A 171 -1.17 20.15 -0.77
C GLY A 171 0.35 20.18 -0.64
N GLU A 172 0.92 19.02 -0.34
CA GLU A 172 2.37 18.83 -0.27
C GLU A 172 3.00 18.79 -1.67
N PRO A 173 4.33 18.99 -1.80
CA PRO A 173 5.01 18.97 -3.09
C PRO A 173 4.72 17.71 -3.92
N TRP A 174 4.64 16.54 -3.29
CA TRP A 174 4.32 15.29 -3.98
C TRP A 174 2.88 15.27 -4.53
N GLU A 175 1.91 15.88 -3.84
CA GLU A 175 0.52 16.01 -4.32
C GLU A 175 0.46 16.89 -5.57
N HIS A 176 1.25 17.96 -5.61
CA HIS A 176 1.35 18.82 -6.78
C HIS A 176 1.96 18.08 -7.97
N ALA A 177 3.02 17.30 -7.76
CA ALA A 177 3.64 16.50 -8.81
C ALA A 177 2.68 15.43 -9.36
N VAL A 178 1.94 14.73 -8.50
CA VAL A 178 0.90 13.77 -8.91
C VAL A 178 -0.22 14.47 -9.69
N THR A 179 -0.70 15.62 -9.20
CA THR A 179 -1.75 16.40 -9.88
C THR A 179 -1.30 16.85 -11.27
N ALA A 180 -0.06 17.31 -11.40
CA ALA A 180 0.50 17.73 -12.68
C ALA A 180 0.65 16.55 -13.67
N ALA A 181 1.12 15.39 -13.20
CA ALA A 181 1.22 14.18 -14.02
C ALA A 181 -0.17 13.70 -14.50
N LEU A 182 -1.16 13.63 -13.61
CA LEU A 182 -2.54 13.26 -13.96
C LEU A 182 -3.18 14.27 -14.92
N THR A 183 -2.87 15.55 -14.77
CA THR A 183 -3.33 16.60 -15.69
C THR A 183 -2.81 16.36 -17.11
N LEU A 184 -1.53 16.02 -17.27
CA LEU A 184 -0.97 15.68 -18.57
C LEU A 184 -1.65 14.45 -19.18
N LEU A 185 -1.83 13.38 -18.39
CA LEU A 185 -2.48 12.14 -18.85
C LEU A 185 -3.95 12.34 -19.26
N CYS A 186 -4.65 13.28 -18.64
CA CYS A 186 -6.05 13.56 -18.96
C CYS A 186 -6.24 14.50 -20.16
N GLN A 187 -5.20 15.22 -20.61
CA GLN A 187 -5.31 16.17 -21.71
C GLN A 187 -5.25 15.50 -23.10
N PRO A 188 -6.00 16.01 -24.09
CA PRO A 188 -5.86 15.58 -25.48
C PRO A 188 -4.53 16.07 -26.07
N ALA A 189 -3.98 15.31 -27.02
CA ALA A 189 -2.80 15.73 -27.77
C ALA A 189 -3.15 16.82 -28.81
N PRO A 190 -2.29 17.83 -29.04
CA PRO A 190 -1.03 18.10 -28.34
C PRO A 190 -1.22 19.00 -27.11
N THR A 191 -0.84 18.50 -25.93
CA THR A 191 -0.73 19.27 -24.67
C THR A 191 0.17 20.50 -24.86
N ALA A 192 -0.16 21.62 -24.22
CA ALA A 192 0.68 22.83 -24.23
C ALA A 192 2.07 22.56 -23.61
N SER A 193 3.12 23.14 -24.20
CA SER A 193 4.51 23.03 -23.70
C SER A 193 4.65 23.46 -22.24
N THR A 194 3.92 24.50 -21.82
CA THR A 194 3.90 25.00 -20.45
C THR A 194 3.44 23.96 -19.43
N ALA A 195 2.40 23.18 -19.76
CA ALA A 195 1.90 22.15 -18.85
C ALA A 195 2.92 21.01 -18.65
N ARG A 196 3.62 20.62 -19.73
CA ARG A 196 4.72 19.65 -19.66
C ARG A 196 5.85 20.15 -18.79
N GLN A 197 6.28 21.39 -19.01
CA GLN A 197 7.35 22.01 -18.22
C GLN A 197 6.98 22.07 -16.73
N HIS A 198 5.74 22.46 -16.41
CA HIS A 198 5.28 22.51 -15.03
C HIS A 198 5.32 21.14 -14.35
N ALA A 199 4.87 20.07 -15.00
CA ALA A 199 4.91 18.72 -14.43
C ALA A 199 6.35 18.22 -14.21
N VAL A 200 7.25 18.50 -15.16
CA VAL A 200 8.68 18.16 -15.04
C VAL A 200 9.30 18.88 -13.86
N VAL A 201 9.08 20.19 -13.73
CA VAL A 201 9.60 20.98 -12.61
C VAL A 201 9.03 20.47 -11.29
N ALA A 202 7.71 20.25 -11.19
CA ALA A 202 7.08 19.75 -9.96
C ALA A 202 7.68 18.41 -9.50
N TYR A 203 7.96 17.50 -10.43
CA TYR A 203 8.63 16.23 -10.13
C TYR A 203 10.10 16.41 -9.72
N GLN A 204 10.86 17.25 -10.42
CA GLN A 204 12.28 17.48 -10.14
C GLN A 204 12.52 18.19 -8.80
N THR A 205 11.55 18.95 -8.30
CA THR A 205 11.62 19.61 -7.00
C THR A 205 11.32 18.71 -5.80
N LEU A 206 10.94 17.45 -6.04
CA LEU A 206 10.69 16.51 -4.94
C LEU A 206 11.98 16.18 -4.20
N ASP A 207 11.89 16.15 -2.87
CA ASP A 207 12.96 15.60 -2.04
C ASP A 207 13.04 14.08 -2.30
N THR A 208 14.12 13.66 -2.93
CA THR A 208 14.38 12.25 -3.25
C THR A 208 15.32 11.58 -2.25
N THR A 209 15.70 12.28 -1.17
CA THR A 209 16.59 11.78 -0.12
C THR A 209 15.82 11.18 1.06
N ALA A 210 14.52 11.47 1.16
CA ALA A 210 13.66 10.92 2.19
C ALA A 210 13.65 9.37 2.16
N PRO A 211 14.00 8.70 3.27
CA PRO A 211 13.97 7.24 3.36
C PRO A 211 12.58 6.68 3.05
N GLY A 212 12.52 5.53 2.38
CA GLY A 212 11.26 4.81 2.11
C GLY A 212 10.46 5.30 0.89
N LEU A 213 10.85 6.39 0.23
CA LEU A 213 10.09 6.94 -0.91
C LEU A 213 10.64 6.57 -2.29
N VAL A 214 11.72 5.78 -2.38
CA VAL A 214 12.38 5.44 -3.65
C VAL A 214 11.40 4.81 -4.66
N VAL A 215 10.58 3.86 -4.21
CA VAL A 215 9.57 3.21 -5.06
C VAL A 215 8.50 4.19 -5.53
N PHE A 216 8.04 5.08 -4.64
CA PHE A 216 7.06 6.12 -4.98
C PHE A 216 7.60 7.05 -6.07
N HIS A 217 8.80 7.61 -5.87
CA HIS A 217 9.43 8.51 -6.86
C HIS A 217 9.72 7.81 -8.18
N THR A 218 10.09 6.52 -8.14
CA THR A 218 10.32 5.71 -9.32
C THR A 218 9.03 5.57 -10.14
N ARG A 219 7.93 5.18 -9.50
CA ARG A 219 6.63 5.02 -10.16
C ARG A 219 6.05 6.33 -10.66
N LEU A 220 6.20 7.41 -9.91
CA LEU A 220 5.78 8.73 -10.35
C LEU A 220 6.58 9.22 -11.57
N GLY A 221 7.91 9.01 -11.56
CA GLY A 221 8.76 9.38 -12.69
C GLY A 221 8.45 8.58 -13.96
N MET A 222 8.19 7.28 -13.82
CA MET A 222 7.72 6.42 -14.92
C MET A 222 6.38 6.90 -15.49
N CYS A 223 5.40 7.18 -14.61
CA CYS A 223 4.13 7.77 -15.00
C CYS A 223 4.30 9.08 -15.78
N LEU A 224 5.27 9.92 -15.37
CA LEU A 224 5.57 11.16 -16.07
C LEU A 224 6.27 10.94 -17.43
N ILE A 225 7.15 9.95 -17.56
CA ILE A 225 7.73 9.54 -18.84
C ILE A 225 6.63 9.18 -19.84
N ASP A 226 5.65 8.37 -19.39
CA ASP A 226 4.51 7.98 -20.22
C ASP A 226 3.63 9.20 -20.58
N ALA A 227 3.36 10.08 -19.60
CA ALA A 227 2.58 11.29 -19.81
C ALA A 227 3.23 12.29 -20.79
N LEU A 228 4.57 12.30 -20.87
CA LEU A 228 5.32 13.12 -21.82
C LEU A 228 5.34 12.54 -23.24
N GLY A 229 4.85 11.30 -23.43
CA GLY A 229 4.89 10.61 -24.72
C GLY A 229 6.18 9.80 -24.94
N GLY A 230 6.86 9.42 -23.86
CA GLY A 230 8.02 8.54 -23.89
C GLY A 230 9.38 9.23 -24.00
N VAL A 231 10.44 8.42 -23.94
CA VAL A 231 11.85 8.85 -23.82
C VAL A 231 12.43 9.53 -25.07
N ALA A 232 11.68 9.65 -26.16
CA ALA A 232 12.06 10.50 -27.29
C ALA A 232 12.03 11.99 -26.91
N GLN A 233 11.30 12.37 -25.85
CA GLN A 233 11.32 13.71 -25.29
C GLN A 233 12.54 13.89 -24.39
N PRO A 234 13.34 14.97 -24.56
CA PRO A 234 14.55 15.19 -23.75
C PRO A 234 14.30 15.17 -22.24
N ALA A 235 13.20 15.78 -21.77
CA ALA A 235 12.85 15.77 -20.35
C ALA A 235 12.54 14.35 -19.82
N ALA A 236 11.84 13.53 -20.62
CA ALA A 236 11.55 12.15 -20.25
C ALA A 236 12.82 11.29 -20.24
N GLN A 237 13.76 11.54 -21.17
CA GLN A 237 15.05 10.87 -21.19
C GLN A 237 15.89 11.19 -19.94
N THR A 238 15.94 12.45 -19.52
CA THR A 238 16.62 12.85 -18.28
C THR A 238 16.00 12.18 -17.06
N ILE A 239 14.66 12.20 -16.93
CA ILE A 239 13.97 11.52 -15.82
C ILE A 239 14.32 10.03 -15.81
N ALA A 240 14.26 9.36 -16.96
CA ALA A 240 14.57 7.94 -17.08
C ALA A 240 16.03 7.63 -16.67
N ALA A 241 16.99 8.45 -17.07
CA ALA A 241 18.39 8.30 -16.67
C ALA A 241 18.56 8.40 -15.15
N ASP A 242 17.93 9.39 -14.51
CA ASP A 242 18.01 9.54 -13.06
C ASP A 242 17.32 8.38 -12.31
N LEU A 243 16.21 7.86 -12.85
CA LEU A 243 15.52 6.70 -12.28
C LEU A 243 16.40 5.45 -12.32
N ILE A 244 17.11 5.22 -13.43
CA ILE A 244 18.02 4.08 -13.60
C ILE A 244 19.13 4.12 -12.54
N GLU A 245 19.70 5.29 -12.26
CA GLU A 245 20.74 5.40 -11.24
C GLU A 245 20.18 5.18 -9.83
N ARG A 246 19.05 5.80 -9.50
CA ARG A 246 18.41 5.67 -8.18
C ARG A 246 17.93 4.26 -7.87
N ALA A 247 17.44 3.54 -8.88
CA ALA A 247 16.93 2.18 -8.72
C ALA A 247 18.01 1.17 -8.26
N ARG A 248 19.30 1.52 -8.34
CA ARG A 248 20.41 0.64 -7.93
C ARG A 248 20.44 0.35 -6.43
N SER A 249 19.80 1.18 -5.61
CA SER A 249 19.77 1.00 -4.14
C SER A 249 18.55 0.26 -3.62
N ASP A 250 17.56 -0.06 -4.47
CA ASP A 250 16.28 -0.61 -4.05
C ASP A 250 15.78 -1.68 -5.04
N GLY A 251 15.58 -2.91 -4.56
CA GLY A 251 15.18 -4.03 -5.41
C GLY A 251 13.80 -3.86 -6.07
N TYR A 252 12.86 -3.19 -5.41
CA TYR A 252 11.54 -2.92 -5.98
C TYR A 252 11.62 -1.88 -7.08
N ALA A 253 12.37 -0.80 -6.86
CA ALA A 253 12.63 0.20 -7.89
C ALA A 253 13.38 -0.39 -9.09
N ALA A 254 14.40 -1.22 -8.85
CA ALA A 254 15.14 -1.93 -9.90
C ALA A 254 14.22 -2.80 -10.76
N ARG A 255 13.34 -3.58 -10.12
CA ARG A 255 12.36 -4.42 -10.83
C ARG A 255 11.41 -3.57 -11.68
N ASP A 256 10.88 -2.50 -11.12
CA ASP A 256 9.93 -1.62 -11.80
C ASP A 256 10.59 -0.93 -13.01
N VAL A 257 11.83 -0.43 -12.87
CA VAL A 257 12.62 0.16 -13.97
C VAL A 257 12.91 -0.86 -15.09
N LEU A 258 13.28 -2.10 -14.75
CA LEU A 258 13.53 -3.17 -15.72
C LEU A 258 12.27 -3.57 -16.52
N ALA A 259 11.10 -3.44 -15.90
CA ALA A 259 9.81 -3.75 -16.50
C ALA A 259 9.24 -2.61 -17.36
N HIS A 260 9.68 -1.37 -17.14
CA HIS A 260 9.12 -0.21 -17.82
C HIS A 260 9.69 -0.01 -19.25
N PRO A 261 8.87 0.02 -20.32
CA PRO A 261 9.36 0.14 -21.70
C PRO A 261 10.22 1.37 -21.95
N GLY A 262 9.82 2.54 -21.43
CA GLY A 262 10.58 3.79 -21.57
C GLY A 262 12.00 3.71 -20.99
N CYS A 263 12.15 3.29 -19.72
CA CYS A 263 13.45 3.10 -19.09
C CYS A 263 14.27 2.01 -19.80
N ARG A 264 13.62 0.89 -20.17
CA ARG A 264 14.28 -0.22 -20.85
C ARG A 264 14.87 0.17 -22.21
N ALA A 265 14.23 1.09 -22.93
CA ALA A 265 14.72 1.57 -24.22
C ALA A 265 16.07 2.31 -24.13
N ILE A 266 16.44 2.85 -22.97
CA ILE A 266 17.69 3.60 -22.78
C ILE A 266 18.71 2.89 -21.88
N LEU A 267 18.32 1.78 -21.23
CA LEU A 267 19.22 0.99 -20.40
C LEU A 267 20.38 0.44 -21.24
N THR A 268 21.61 0.64 -20.76
CA THR A 268 22.75 -0.15 -21.27
C THR A 268 22.66 -1.59 -20.77
N GLN A 269 23.28 -2.53 -21.49
CA GLN A 269 23.35 -3.92 -21.06
C GLN A 269 23.96 -4.07 -19.66
N ARG A 270 24.96 -3.24 -19.32
CA ARG A 270 25.59 -3.23 -18.00
C ARG A 270 24.62 -2.76 -16.91
N GLN A 271 23.89 -1.66 -17.13
CA GLN A 271 22.92 -1.17 -16.15
C GLN A 271 21.78 -2.19 -15.97
N ALA A 272 21.30 -2.79 -17.06
CA ALA A 272 20.26 -3.83 -16.98
C ALA A 272 20.74 -5.03 -16.14
N ALA A 273 21.97 -5.50 -16.33
CA ALA A 273 22.56 -6.57 -15.53
C ALA A 273 22.67 -6.18 -14.04
N GLN A 274 23.18 -4.98 -13.74
CA GLN A 274 23.30 -4.50 -12.36
C GLN A 274 21.95 -4.38 -11.64
N LEU A 275 20.92 -3.90 -12.32
CA LEU A 275 19.57 -3.84 -11.74
C LEU A 275 19.00 -5.25 -11.55
N ALA A 276 19.24 -6.18 -12.47
CA ALA A 276 18.78 -7.56 -12.34
C ALA A 276 19.49 -8.29 -11.18
N ASP A 277 20.78 -8.03 -11.00
CA ASP A 277 21.55 -8.53 -9.85
C ASP A 277 20.97 -7.98 -8.55
N GLN A 278 20.59 -6.69 -8.51
CA GLN A 278 19.95 -6.09 -7.33
C GLN A 278 18.58 -6.73 -7.01
N VAL A 279 17.74 -6.97 -8.02
CA VAL A 279 16.46 -7.67 -7.84
C VAL A 279 16.69 -9.09 -7.28
N THR A 280 17.69 -9.78 -7.81
CA THR A 280 18.07 -11.13 -7.37
C THR A 280 18.61 -11.15 -5.95
N ALA A 281 19.47 -10.19 -5.60
CA ALA A 281 20.04 -10.06 -4.25
C ALA A 281 18.97 -9.78 -3.19
N CYS A 282 17.91 -9.05 -3.54
CA CYS A 282 16.73 -8.85 -2.69
C CYS A 282 15.79 -10.07 -2.63
N GLY A 283 16.07 -11.16 -3.38
CA GLY A 283 15.26 -12.37 -3.42
C GLY A 283 13.91 -12.21 -4.12
N LEU A 284 13.68 -11.09 -4.82
CA LEU A 284 12.38 -10.78 -5.41
C LEU A 284 12.06 -11.74 -6.56
N GLY A 285 11.03 -12.57 -6.38
CA GLY A 285 10.61 -13.57 -7.36
C GLY A 285 11.56 -14.76 -7.49
N ALA A 286 12.44 -15.00 -6.51
CA ALA A 286 13.42 -16.09 -6.55
C ALA A 286 12.80 -17.51 -6.62
N GLY A 287 11.50 -17.66 -6.34
CA GLY A 287 10.78 -18.93 -6.35
C GLY A 287 11.00 -19.78 -5.10
N GLY A 288 11.84 -19.32 -4.17
CA GLY A 288 12.14 -20.03 -2.94
C GLY A 288 12.95 -19.19 -1.95
N ILE A 289 12.89 -19.58 -0.69
CA ILE A 289 13.77 -19.08 0.38
C ILE A 289 14.85 -20.16 0.59
N PRO A 290 16.15 -19.80 0.61
CA PRO A 290 17.21 -20.76 0.92
C PRO A 290 16.95 -21.50 2.23
N GLY A 291 17.19 -22.81 2.26
CA GLY A 291 16.85 -23.71 3.37
C GLY A 291 17.29 -23.22 4.77
N PRO A 292 18.53 -22.73 4.95
CA PRO A 292 18.97 -22.18 6.24
C PRO A 292 18.10 -21.01 6.74
N PHE A 293 17.78 -20.06 5.86
CA PHE A 293 16.94 -18.91 6.21
C PHE A 293 15.48 -19.31 6.45
N LEU A 294 14.97 -20.29 5.70
CA LEU A 294 13.62 -20.82 5.94
C LEU A 294 13.52 -21.48 7.32
N ALA A 295 14.53 -22.24 7.73
CA ALA A 295 14.58 -22.85 9.06
C ALA A 295 14.64 -21.79 10.15
N GLU A 296 15.50 -20.78 10.00
CA GLU A 296 15.62 -19.67 10.94
C GLU A 296 14.31 -18.87 11.08
N LEU A 297 13.67 -18.54 9.95
CA LEU A 297 12.36 -17.87 9.95
C LEU A 297 11.28 -18.71 10.63
N THR A 298 11.31 -20.03 10.43
CA THR A 298 10.35 -20.94 11.07
C THR A 298 10.55 -20.97 12.59
N VAL A 299 11.79 -21.07 13.06
CA VAL A 299 12.10 -21.00 14.50
C VAL A 299 11.66 -19.67 15.09
N ALA A 300 11.95 -18.55 14.42
CA ALA A 300 11.53 -17.23 14.89
C ALA A 300 9.99 -17.08 14.96
N LEU A 301 9.26 -17.71 14.03
CA LEU A 301 7.80 -17.76 14.08
C LEU A 301 7.31 -18.60 15.26
N ASP A 302 7.92 -19.78 15.49
CA ASP A 302 7.59 -20.66 16.62
C ASP A 302 7.80 -19.95 17.97
N ASP A 303 8.95 -19.30 18.15
CA ASP A 303 9.28 -18.52 19.35
C ASP A 303 8.29 -17.39 19.56
N THR A 304 7.93 -16.69 18.48
CA THR A 304 6.98 -15.58 18.61
C THR A 304 5.58 -16.07 18.98
N GLU A 305 5.12 -17.18 18.43
CA GLU A 305 3.85 -17.77 18.82
C GLU A 305 3.84 -18.21 20.29
N ALA A 306 4.95 -18.77 20.78
CA ALA A 306 5.09 -19.11 22.19
C ALA A 306 4.93 -17.86 23.08
N VAL A 307 5.55 -16.73 22.70
CA VAL A 307 5.42 -15.45 23.43
C VAL A 307 3.99 -14.92 23.41
N ILE A 308 3.33 -14.93 22.25
CA ILE A 308 1.94 -14.46 22.14
C ILE A 308 1.00 -15.32 23.00
N ARG A 309 1.18 -16.64 23.01
CA ARG A 309 0.38 -17.55 23.84
C ARG A 309 0.65 -17.39 25.34
N ALA A 310 1.90 -17.10 25.70
CA ALA A 310 2.32 -16.94 27.10
C ALA A 310 1.92 -15.58 27.69
N THR A 311 1.62 -14.57 26.86
CA THR A 311 1.22 -13.25 27.31
C THR A 311 -0.21 -13.31 27.87
N PRO A 312 -0.43 -13.19 29.20
CA PRO A 312 -1.76 -13.27 29.76
C PRO A 312 -2.58 -12.04 29.38
N ALA A 313 -3.88 -12.22 29.15
CA ALA A 313 -4.81 -11.10 29.13
C ALA A 313 -4.71 -10.37 30.48
N LYS A 314 -4.21 -9.12 30.50
CA LYS A 314 -4.21 -8.31 31.71
C LYS A 314 -5.66 -8.18 32.18
N THR A 315 -6.01 -8.90 33.25
CA THR A 315 -7.28 -8.71 33.95
C THR A 315 -7.32 -7.28 34.47
N GLY A 316 -8.31 -6.51 34.02
CA GLY A 316 -8.46 -5.09 34.34
C GLY A 316 -8.39 -4.84 35.86
N ARG A 317 -7.36 -4.12 36.29
CA ARG A 317 -7.37 -3.44 37.58
C ARG A 317 -8.20 -2.15 37.39
N PRO A 318 -9.20 -1.85 38.23
CA PRO A 318 -10.01 -0.66 38.06
C PRO A 318 -9.11 0.59 38.14
N PRO A 319 -9.40 1.64 37.35
CA PRO A 319 -8.58 2.84 37.34
C PRO A 319 -8.67 3.51 38.72
N ASN A 320 -7.52 3.66 39.37
CA ASN A 320 -7.40 4.57 40.50
C ASN A 320 -7.47 5.99 39.93
N ALA A 321 -8.43 6.78 40.41
CA ALA A 321 -8.63 8.14 39.98
C ALA A 321 -7.42 9.00 40.42
N ALA A 322 -6.52 9.28 39.47
CA ALA A 322 -5.67 10.47 39.38
C ALA A 322 -4.51 10.15 38.40
N ASP A 323 -4.59 10.65 37.17
CA ASP A 323 -3.68 11.71 36.71
C ASP A 323 -4.04 12.07 35.26
N THR A 324 -4.65 13.24 35.11
CA THR A 324 -4.80 13.93 33.83
C THR A 324 -3.49 14.60 33.48
N THR A 325 -2.87 14.25 32.35
CA THR A 325 -2.40 15.19 31.29
C THR A 325 -1.36 14.56 30.36
N SER A 326 -1.40 15.01 29.10
CA SER A 326 -0.36 14.94 28.06
C SER A 326 -0.44 13.78 27.06
N ARG A 327 -0.99 14.11 25.88
CA ARG A 327 -1.06 13.34 24.63
C ARG A 327 -0.03 13.92 23.65
N PRO A 328 0.86 13.14 23.00
CA PRO A 328 1.57 13.59 21.80
C PRO A 328 0.99 12.98 20.51
N ALA A 329 1.17 13.72 19.42
CA ALA A 329 0.63 13.51 18.08
C ALA A 329 1.22 12.29 17.35
N ILE A 330 0.40 11.65 16.51
CA ILE A 330 0.75 10.51 15.67
C ILE A 330 1.04 11.02 14.25
N HIS A 331 2.24 10.75 13.73
CA HIS A 331 2.61 10.85 12.31
C HIS A 331 2.33 9.53 11.59
N PRO A 332 1.90 9.53 10.31
CA PRO A 332 1.74 8.32 9.51
C PRO A 332 3.02 7.98 8.75
N GLU A 333 3.34 6.68 8.72
CA GLU A 333 4.25 6.03 7.75
C GLU A 333 3.47 5.59 6.49
#